data_AF-A0A3D4ZMJ1-F1
#
_entry.id   AF-A0A3D4ZMJ1-F1
#
_cell.length_a   1.000
_cell.length_b   1.000
_cell.length_c   1.000
_cell.angle_alpha   90.00
_cell.angle_beta   90.00
_cell.angle_gamma   90.00
#
_symmetry.space_group_name_H-M   'P 1'
#
loop_
_entity.id
_entity.type
_entity.pdbx_description
1 polymer ?
#
loop_
_entity_poly.entity_id
_entity_poly.type
_entity_poly.pdbx_seq_one_letter_code
_entity_poly.pdbx_strand_id
1 'polypeptide(L)'
;MSSLYHILVQLCENKKITPYRMCKDTGIQPSVMTDLKMGRRHTVKAETAARLANYFGVTVDYLLGQEERSNGGNSEEEKLKFALFGGEATDEQLEEVRKFAKFVKERDAGRL
;
A
#
# COMPACT_ATOMS: atom_id res chain seq x y z
N MET A 1 -6.59 -12.16 -11.27
CA MET A 1 -5.25 -12.15 -10.62
C MET A 1 -5.45 -11.83 -9.15
N SER A 2 -4.73 -12.48 -8.25
CA SER A 2 -4.82 -12.23 -6.81
C SER A 2 -4.01 -10.99 -6.39
N SER A 3 -4.42 -10.31 -5.30
CA SER A 3 -3.67 -9.20 -4.70
C SER A 3 -2.26 -9.62 -4.28
N LEU A 4 -2.14 -10.80 -3.66
CA LEU A 4 -0.86 -11.40 -3.28
C LEU A 4 0.09 -11.58 -4.48
N TYR A 5 -0.41 -11.94 -5.66
CA TYR A 5 0.42 -12.02 -6.86
C TYR A 5 1.06 -10.67 -7.21
N HIS A 6 0.28 -9.59 -7.17
CA HIS A 6 0.78 -8.25 -7.48
C HIS A 6 1.86 -7.79 -6.50
N ILE A 7 1.64 -8.01 -5.19
CA ILE A 7 2.61 -7.68 -4.14
C ILE A 7 3.92 -8.45 -4.37
N LEU A 8 3.84 -9.76 -4.65
CA LEU A 8 5.04 -10.57 -4.90
C LEU A 8 5.82 -10.11 -6.14
N VAL A 9 5.12 -9.70 -7.20
CA VAL A 9 5.77 -9.15 -8.41
C VAL A 9 6.47 -7.83 -8.10
N GLN A 10 5.82 -6.91 -7.38
CA GLN A 10 6.43 -5.64 -6.98
C GLN A 10 7.67 -5.86 -6.10
N LEU A 11 7.61 -6.78 -5.14
CA LEU A 11 8.75 -7.13 -4.30
C LEU A 11 9.90 -7.75 -5.09
N CYS A 12 9.60 -8.55 -6.11
CA CYS A 12 10.61 -9.08 -7.03
C CYS A 12 11.28 -7.96 -7.85
N GLU A 13 10.50 -7.01 -8.36
CA GLU A 13 11.00 -5.84 -9.11
C GLU A 13 11.91 -4.98 -8.23
N ASN A 14 11.50 -4.69 -6.99
CA ASN A 14 12.29 -3.91 -6.03
C ASN A 14 13.63 -4.59 -5.70
N LYS A 15 13.64 -5.92 -5.58
CA LYS A 15 14.87 -6.71 -5.39
C LYS A 15 15.63 -7.01 -6.68
N LYS A 16 15.14 -6.58 -7.85
CA LYS A 16 15.71 -6.87 -9.18
C LYS A 16 15.91 -8.37 -9.43
N ILE A 17 14.98 -9.19 -8.94
CA ILE A 17 14.97 -10.64 -9.13
C ILE A 17 13.77 -11.06 -9.97
N THR A 18 13.83 -12.25 -10.58
CA THR A 18 12.68 -12.81 -11.27
C THR A 18 11.77 -13.59 -10.30
N PRO A 19 10.45 -13.67 -10.55
CA PRO A 19 9.56 -14.54 -9.77
C PRO A 19 10.00 -16.00 -9.77
N TYR A 20 10.65 -16.46 -10.85
CA TYR A 20 11.25 -17.79 -10.92
C TYR A 20 12.42 -17.95 -9.95
N ARG A 21 13.30 -16.94 -9.84
CA ARG A 21 14.40 -16.94 -8.87
C ARG A 21 13.86 -16.95 -7.44
N MET A 22 12.86 -16.12 -7.15
CA MET A 22 12.15 -16.12 -5.87
C MET A 22 11.59 -17.50 -5.53
N CYS A 23 10.96 -18.19 -6.49
CA CYS A 23 10.44 -19.55 -6.27
C CYS A 23 11.55 -20.53 -5.87
N LYS A 24 12.72 -20.46 -6.52
CA LYS A 24 13.89 -21.27 -6.16
C LYS A 24 14.43 -20.95 -4.78
N ASP A 25 14.59 -19.67 -4.46
CA ASP A 25 15.20 -19.25 -3.20
C ASP A 25 14.28 -19.49 -1.98
N THR A 26 12.95 -19.38 -2.17
CA THR A 26 11.95 -19.56 -1.11
C THR A 26 11.39 -20.98 -1.01
N GLY A 27 11.81 -21.88 -1.91
CA GLY A 27 11.29 -23.25 -2.01
C GLY A 27 9.81 -23.32 -2.37
N ILE A 28 9.27 -22.30 -3.03
CA ILE A 28 7.88 -22.27 -3.50
C ILE A 28 7.80 -22.92 -4.88
N GLN A 29 6.85 -23.83 -5.05
CA GLN A 29 6.60 -24.42 -6.36
C GLN A 29 6.08 -23.34 -7.33
N PRO A 30 6.63 -23.25 -8.55
CA PRO A 30 6.16 -22.31 -9.57
C PRO A 30 4.66 -22.41 -9.90
N SER A 31 4.05 -23.60 -9.69
CA SER A 31 2.60 -23.81 -9.82
C SER A 31 1.79 -22.86 -8.94
N VAL A 32 2.27 -22.56 -7.72
CA VAL A 32 1.63 -21.62 -6.80
C VAL A 32 1.59 -20.23 -7.40
N MET A 33 2.67 -19.77 -8.03
CA MET A 33 2.72 -18.47 -8.68
C MET A 33 1.75 -18.40 -9.86
N THR A 34 1.67 -19.47 -10.65
CA THR A 34 0.70 -19.58 -11.76
C THR A 34 -0.75 -19.55 -11.23
N ASP A 35 -1.06 -20.25 -10.15
CA ASP A 35 -2.41 -20.24 -9.56
C ASP A 35 -2.80 -18.87 -9.01
N LEU A 36 -1.86 -18.17 -8.37
CA LEU A 36 -2.04 -16.80 -7.89
C LEU A 36 -2.25 -15.82 -9.05
N LYS A 37 -1.53 -16.00 -10.16
CA LYS A 37 -1.69 -15.23 -11.40
C LYS A 37 -3.05 -15.49 -12.04
N MET A 38 -3.43 -16.76 -12.19
CA MET A 38 -4.72 -17.14 -12.79
C MET A 38 -5.91 -16.84 -11.88
N GLY A 39 -5.68 -16.47 -10.62
CA GLY A 39 -6.75 -16.22 -9.65
C GLY A 39 -7.43 -17.50 -9.16
N ARG A 40 -6.82 -18.67 -9.38
CA ARG A 40 -7.29 -19.95 -8.80
C ARG A 40 -7.00 -20.02 -7.30
N ARG A 41 -6.03 -19.24 -6.86
CA ARG A 41 -5.59 -19.12 -5.47
C ARG A 41 -5.46 -17.64 -5.12
N HIS A 42 -5.87 -17.28 -3.90
CA HIS A 42 -5.77 -15.91 -3.39
C HIS A 42 -4.83 -15.79 -2.18
N THR A 43 -4.55 -16.89 -1.50
CA THR A 43 -3.75 -16.93 -0.26
C THR A 43 -2.75 -18.08 -0.28
N VAL A 44 -1.69 -17.99 0.51
CA VAL A 44 -0.74 -19.10 0.72
C VAL A 44 -0.82 -19.64 2.14
N LYS A 45 -0.23 -20.82 2.38
CA LYS A 45 -0.16 -21.37 3.75
C LYS A 45 0.67 -20.43 4.62
N ALA A 46 0.34 -20.32 5.91
CA ALA A 46 1.03 -19.44 6.86
C ALA A 46 2.56 -19.64 6.84
N GLU A 47 3.02 -20.89 6.81
CA GLU A 47 4.44 -21.22 6.70
C GLU A 47 5.08 -20.63 5.42
N THR A 48 4.40 -20.75 4.28
CA THR A 48 4.87 -20.18 3.02
C THR A 48 4.87 -18.65 3.03
N ALA A 49 3.83 -18.05 3.64
CA ALA A 49 3.75 -16.60 3.80
C ALA A 49 4.90 -16.08 4.68
N ALA A 50 5.18 -16.74 5.80
CA ALA A 50 6.29 -16.41 6.69
C ALA A 50 7.66 -16.51 5.99
N ARG A 51 7.87 -17.54 5.17
CA ARG A 51 9.11 -17.67 4.38
C ARG A 51 9.26 -16.54 3.36
N LEU A 52 8.18 -16.15 2.68
CA LEU A 52 8.18 -15.01 1.75
C LEU A 52 8.45 -13.71 2.48
N ALA A 53 7.78 -13.50 3.62
CA ALA A 53 7.94 -12.34 4.48
C ALA A 53 9.41 -12.16 4.87
N ASN A 54 10.02 -13.23 5.41
CA ASN A 54 11.43 -13.25 5.78
C ASN A 54 12.36 -13.05 4.59
N TYR A 55 12.07 -13.68 3.44
CA TYR A 55 12.88 -13.53 2.24
C TYR A 55 12.88 -12.09 1.72
N PHE A 56 11.74 -11.39 1.78
CA PHE A 56 11.62 -10.01 1.32
C PHE A 56 11.94 -8.96 2.39
N GLY A 57 11.93 -9.33 3.67
CA GLY A 57 12.10 -8.42 4.80
C GLY A 57 10.84 -7.61 5.10
N VAL A 58 9.66 -8.18 4.84
CA VAL A 58 8.34 -7.56 5.06
C VAL A 58 7.54 -8.40 6.06
N THR A 59 6.40 -7.88 6.54
CA THR A 59 5.50 -8.65 7.42
C THR A 59 4.63 -9.63 6.61
N VAL A 60 4.11 -10.66 7.28
CA VAL A 60 3.14 -11.57 6.66
C VAL A 60 1.85 -10.83 6.31
N ASP A 61 1.43 -9.89 7.15
CA ASP A 61 0.21 -9.11 6.97
C ASP A 61 0.29 -8.20 5.74
N TYR A 62 1.44 -7.57 5.50
CA TYR A 62 1.75 -6.83 4.28
C TYR A 62 1.57 -7.71 3.04
N LEU A 63 2.17 -8.92 3.04
CA LEU A 63 2.09 -9.84 1.91
C LEU A 63 0.66 -10.29 1.61
N LEU A 64 -0.12 -10.58 2.64
CA LEU A 64 -1.50 -11.05 2.47
C LEU A 64 -2.47 -9.93 2.11
N GLY A 65 -2.00 -8.68 2.00
CA GLY A 65 -2.86 -7.51 1.78
C GLY A 65 -3.85 -7.30 2.93
N GLN A 66 -3.53 -7.82 4.12
CA GLN A 66 -4.30 -7.56 5.34
C GLN A 66 -3.96 -6.19 5.95
N GLU A 67 -3.01 -5.46 5.34
CA GLU A 67 -2.80 -4.03 5.56
C GLU A 67 -3.93 -3.13 5.02
N GLU A 68 -5.08 -3.67 4.60
CA GLU A 68 -6.30 -2.87 4.54
C GLU A 68 -6.86 -2.62 5.96
N ARG A 69 -6.18 -1.71 6.68
CA ARG A 69 -6.71 -0.66 7.59
C ARG A 69 -5.68 -0.11 8.59
N SER A 70 -4.40 -0.02 8.24
CA SER A 70 -3.49 0.88 9.00
C SER A 70 -2.30 1.39 8.17
N ASN A 71 -2.61 2.39 7.34
CA ASN A 71 -1.81 3.58 7.05
C ASN A 71 -0.38 3.46 6.46
N GLY A 72 -0.25 3.96 5.22
CA GLY A 72 1.00 4.35 4.55
C GLY A 72 1.00 3.94 3.07
N GLY A 73 0.92 4.79 2.06
CA GLY A 73 0.89 6.25 1.97
C GLY A 73 0.57 6.59 0.51
N ASN A 74 -0.72 6.85 0.25
CA ASN A 74 -1.19 7.56 -0.94
C ASN A 74 -2.50 8.28 -0.59
N SER A 75 -2.60 8.74 0.66
CA SER A 75 -3.74 9.54 1.09
C SER A 75 -3.58 10.90 0.42
N GLU A 76 -4.56 11.30 -0.38
CA GLU A 76 -4.68 12.66 -0.90
C GLU A 76 -4.54 13.71 0.22
N GLU A 77 -4.75 13.32 1.48
CA GLU A 77 -4.48 14.13 2.66
C GLU A 77 -2.99 14.45 2.87
N GLU A 78 -2.05 13.55 2.59
CA GLU A 78 -0.61 13.84 2.72
C GLU A 78 -0.16 14.82 1.64
N LYS A 79 -0.67 14.66 0.40
CA LYS A 79 -0.43 15.60 -0.70
C LYS A 79 -1.06 16.97 -0.39
N LEU A 80 -2.26 16.97 0.19
CA LEU A 80 -2.95 18.19 0.61
C LEU A 80 -2.23 18.87 1.78
N LYS A 81 -1.77 18.12 2.78
CA LYS A 81 -0.95 18.61 3.90
C LYS A 81 0.36 19.22 3.39
N PHE A 82 1.06 18.53 2.48
CA PHE A 82 2.28 19.07 1.88
C PHE A 82 2.02 20.32 1.03
N ALA A 83 0.95 20.36 0.23
CA ALA A 83 0.61 21.54 -0.58
C ALA A 83 0.20 22.76 0.25
N LEU A 84 -0.49 22.55 1.39
CA LEU A 84 -0.95 23.61 2.28
C LEU A 84 0.12 24.09 3.28
N PHE A 85 0.93 23.16 3.80
CA PHE A 85 1.82 23.41 4.94
C PHE A 85 3.31 23.14 4.65
N GLY A 86 3.65 22.62 3.47
CA GLY A 86 5.03 22.26 3.11
C GLY A 86 5.58 21.04 3.86
N GLY A 87 4.73 20.26 4.53
CA GLY A 87 5.15 19.12 5.34
C GLY A 87 4.03 18.58 6.24
N GLU A 88 4.43 17.97 7.36
CA GLU A 88 3.49 17.45 8.37
C GLU A 88 2.69 18.59 9.01
N ALA A 89 1.38 18.36 9.16
CA ALA A 89 0.46 19.28 9.80
C ALA A 89 -0.34 18.53 10.86
N THR A 90 -0.48 19.17 12.02
CA THR A 90 -1.31 18.70 13.12
C THR A 90 -2.78 18.80 12.76
N ASP A 91 -3.61 18.00 13.42
CA ASP A 91 -5.06 17.99 13.19
C ASP A 91 -5.70 19.35 13.53
N GLU A 92 -5.17 20.06 14.52
CA GLU A 92 -5.59 21.41 14.90
C GLU A 92 -5.31 22.43 13.77
N GLN A 93 -4.12 22.40 13.19
CA GLN A 93 -3.75 23.27 12.06
C GLN A 93 -4.62 23.00 10.82
N LEU A 94 -5.01 21.75 10.60
CA LEU A 94 -5.91 21.37 9.51
C LEU A 94 -7.33 21.88 9.74
N GLU A 95 -7.82 21.86 10.98
CA GLU A 95 -9.11 22.44 11.33
C GLU A 95 -9.15 23.95 11.12
N GLU A 96 -8.07 24.66 11.46
CA GLU A 96 -7.98 26.11 11.23
C GLU A 96 -8.06 26.46 9.75
N VAL A 97 -7.32 25.74 8.90
CA VAL A 97 -7.40 25.93 7.45
C VAL A 97 -8.79 25.61 6.90
N ARG A 98 -9.46 24.57 7.41
CA ARG A 98 -10.85 24.26 7.03
C ARG A 98 -11.81 25.38 7.41
N LYS A 99 -11.67 25.96 8.61
CA LYS A 99 -12.47 27.11 9.06
C LYS A 99 -12.24 28.33 8.17
N PHE A 100 -10.99 28.61 7.82
CA PHE A 100 -10.64 29.72 6.94
C PHE A 100 -11.19 29.53 5.51
N ALA A 101 -11.05 28.33 4.94
CA ALA A 101 -11.59 28.01 3.61
C ALA A 101 -13.13 28.17 3.59
N LYS A 102 -13.82 27.76 4.65
CA LYS A 102 -15.27 27.97 4.80
C LYS A 102 -15.63 29.46 4.85
N PHE A 103 -14.88 30.25 5.62
CA PHE A 103 -15.07 31.70 5.70
C PHE A 103 -14.88 32.41 4.35
N VAL A 104 -13.83 32.06 3.60
CA VAL A 104 -13.59 32.61 2.26
C VAL A 104 -14.74 32.29 1.31
N LYS A 105 -15.24 31.04 1.34
CA LYS A 105 -16.38 30.62 0.52
C LYS A 105 -17.65 31.41 0.85
N GLU A 106 -17.95 31.64 2.12
CA GLU A 106 -19.12 32.42 2.56
C GLU A 106 -18.97 33.91 2.21
N ARG A 107 -17.78 34.48 2.38
CA ARG A 107 -17.46 35.87 1.98
C ARG A 107 -17.65 36.08 0.49
N ASP A 108 -17.14 35.17 -0.33
CA ASP A 108 -17.18 35.31 -1.79
C ASP A 108 -18.58 34.96 -2.34
N ALA A 109 -19.33 34.08 -1.68
CA ALA A 109 -20.75 33.83 -1.98
C ALA A 109 -21.66 35.04 -1.71
N GLY A 110 -21.31 35.89 -0.73
CA GLY A 110 -21.99 37.17 -0.48
C GLY A 110 -21.56 38.31 -1.39
N ARG A 111 -20.63 38.06 -2.32
CA ARG A 111 -20.03 39.05 -3.23
C ARG A 111 -20.43 38.86 -4.70
N LEU A 112 -21.35 37.91 -4.97
CA LEU A 112 -21.95 37.59 -6.27
C LEU A 112 -23.32 38.25 -6.41
#